data_AF-A0A7Y5PX52-F1
#
_entry.id   AF-A0A7Y5PX52-F1
#
_cell.length_a   1.000
_cell.length_b   1.000
_cell.length_c   1.000
_cell.angle_alpha   90.00
_cell.angle_beta   90.00
_cell.angle_gamma   90.00
#
_symmetry.space_group_name_H-M   'P 1'
#
loop_
_entity.id
_entity.type
_entity.pdbx_description
1 polymer ?
#
loop_
_entity_poly.entity_id
_entity_poly.type
_entity_poly.pdbx_seq_one_letter_code
_entity_poly.pdbx_strand_id
1 'polypeptide(L)'
;MRHLLALLAVLFASLSAQAQLVAVHFKDMKTANRFKDNLVVFQGEFVVVGEPLTNLTYDPDRGLSWDRNQSVELIVGDPGDPLKVPYEVESDGKRKITGKKARLGFAPSDIDHFSMYMREGSLPGMAADYQARRGLIEVEREARDKFAKGSPEYMAAHQRMVTQLERLQNWLETGLYPGAAEKVGKELAKERKVVAAEAAAARLDKARASVKDSPLHPDLATLAKEISGGSDKFKSQESLHAKIIYREGIDDLRVKELLLLAEDIVNGFRVEFIDPYVDASYVDGIPEHTFIEWFFNYDDIPKAEKYMSGWYRMSWAPEHKEESLKMAGGGTRRAFAPEYIYHWRAGDDADLEGMVAHNLGHVLANLHYDKKRLDMNQDWLEEGVALYTSLEWLGRNSVNCKAFEEPGKYAKKLKQVEGEKTAQMGQRDWYNAMALEAGAAIDRLVLKPLFEMGDGDLAKSWSFFDWLAKKGGKEGQLFLRSCCEHSHDKPTFINKWRVTSEDIYGVKGADVFNVIDKRWKEFASGGQDKTGDTRKR
;
A
#
# COMPACT_ATOMS: atom_id res chain seq x y z
N MET A 1 13.65 -10.82 -56.16
CA MET A 1 14.39 -10.62 -54.90
C MET A 1 13.65 -9.64 -53.98
N ARG A 2 12.37 -9.94 -53.71
CA ARG A 2 11.49 -9.27 -52.75
C ARG A 2 11.38 -10.08 -51.45
N HIS A 3 12.38 -10.92 -51.16
CA HIS A 3 12.38 -11.88 -50.04
C HIS A 3 13.46 -11.62 -48.97
N LEU A 4 14.29 -10.58 -49.12
CA LEU A 4 15.11 -10.07 -48.01
C LEU A 4 14.36 -9.06 -47.11
N LEU A 5 13.10 -8.73 -47.47
CA LEU A 5 12.23 -7.80 -46.76
C LEU A 5 11.42 -8.43 -45.61
N ALA A 6 11.60 -9.73 -45.34
CA ALA A 6 10.85 -10.44 -44.29
C ALA A 6 11.72 -11.02 -43.17
N LEU A 7 13.06 -11.02 -43.32
CA LEU A 7 14.01 -11.56 -42.33
C LEU A 7 14.70 -10.48 -41.46
N LEU A 8 14.43 -9.20 -41.75
CA LEU A 8 14.83 -8.03 -40.95
C LEU A 8 13.62 -7.29 -40.34
N ALA A 9 12.41 -7.75 -40.65
CA ALA A 9 11.26 -7.51 -39.79
C ALA A 9 11.47 -8.34 -38.50
N VAL A 10 11.39 -7.67 -37.35
CA VAL A 10 11.19 -8.29 -36.02
C VAL A 10 12.45 -8.87 -35.34
N LEU A 11 13.66 -8.43 -35.72
CA LEU A 11 14.80 -8.44 -34.80
C LEU A 11 14.72 -7.16 -33.93
N PHE A 12 14.03 -7.31 -32.79
CA PHE A 12 14.17 -6.46 -31.59
C PHE A 12 13.92 -4.96 -31.76
N ALA A 13 12.79 -4.59 -32.40
CA ALA A 13 12.11 -3.38 -31.96
C ALA A 13 11.67 -3.63 -30.52
N SER A 14 12.50 -3.17 -29.58
CA SER A 14 12.23 -3.03 -28.16
C SER A 14 10.87 -2.36 -28.01
N LEU A 15 9.83 -3.18 -27.81
CA LEU A 15 8.63 -2.72 -27.13
C LEU A 15 9.16 -2.02 -25.88
N SER A 16 8.87 -0.73 -25.76
CA SER A 16 9.17 0.06 -24.58
C SER A 16 8.62 -0.71 -23.39
N ALA A 17 9.51 -1.43 -22.70
CA ALA A 17 9.18 -2.14 -21.49
C ALA A 17 8.59 -1.08 -20.57
N GLN A 18 7.35 -1.31 -20.13
CA GLN A 18 6.75 -0.52 -19.06
C GLN A 18 7.79 -0.41 -17.94
N ALA A 19 7.97 0.78 -17.39
CA ALA A 19 8.91 0.95 -16.30
C ALA A 19 8.47 0.07 -15.13
N GLN A 20 9.44 -0.71 -14.63
CA GLN A 20 9.30 -1.64 -13.52
C GLN A 20 10.49 -1.42 -12.61
N LEU A 21 10.25 -1.42 -11.31
CA LEU A 21 11.31 -1.44 -10.31
C LEU A 21 11.52 -2.88 -9.87
N VAL A 22 12.76 -3.34 -9.94
CA VAL A 22 13.18 -4.68 -9.54
C VAL A 22 14.19 -4.59 -8.42
N ALA A 23 14.16 -5.54 -7.50
CA ALA A 23 15.15 -5.68 -6.44
C ALA A 23 16.20 -6.74 -6.81
N VAL A 24 17.46 -6.42 -6.54
CA VAL A 24 18.60 -7.34 -6.66
C VAL A 24 18.96 -7.83 -5.26
N HIS A 25 18.81 -9.13 -5.06
CA HIS A 25 19.18 -9.81 -3.82
C HIS A 25 20.60 -10.36 -3.97
N PHE A 26 21.40 -10.22 -2.91
CA PHE A 26 22.82 -10.57 -2.93
C PHE A 26 23.07 -11.88 -2.18
N LYS A 27 24.04 -12.67 -2.64
CA LYS A 27 24.41 -13.94 -1.99
C LYS A 27 24.95 -13.78 -0.56
N ASP A 28 25.54 -12.63 -0.27
CA ASP A 28 26.08 -12.32 1.05
C ASP A 28 26.19 -10.81 1.29
N MET A 29 26.25 -10.43 2.57
CA MET A 29 26.39 -9.03 2.98
C MET A 29 27.70 -8.38 2.56
N LYS A 30 28.78 -9.16 2.35
CA LYS A 30 30.07 -8.62 1.87
C LYS A 30 29.90 -8.05 0.46
N THR A 31 29.13 -8.75 -0.37
CA THR A 31 28.78 -8.40 -1.74
C THR A 31 27.85 -7.20 -1.76
N ALA A 32 26.78 -7.22 -0.95
CA ALA A 32 25.82 -6.13 -0.81
C ALA A 32 26.51 -4.83 -0.39
N ASN A 33 27.43 -4.88 0.57
CA ASN A 33 28.15 -3.71 1.11
C ASN A 33 28.98 -2.93 0.08
N ARG A 34 29.27 -3.51 -1.10
CA ARG A 34 29.88 -2.75 -2.22
C ARG A 34 28.93 -1.70 -2.80
N PHE A 35 27.63 -1.85 -2.56
CA PHE A 35 26.55 -0.96 -3.00
C PHE A 35 25.90 -0.19 -1.85
N LYS A 36 26.57 -0.08 -0.69
CA LYS A 36 26.02 0.49 0.56
C LYS A 36 25.27 1.83 0.42
N ASP A 37 25.66 2.66 -0.54
CA ASP A 37 25.02 3.96 -0.77
C ASP A 37 23.62 3.84 -1.38
N ASN A 38 23.27 2.67 -1.95
CA ASN A 38 22.00 2.37 -2.61
C ASN A 38 21.28 1.16 -1.98
N LEU A 39 21.77 0.67 -0.82
CA LEU A 39 21.11 -0.44 -0.14
C LEU A 39 19.85 0.04 0.56
N VAL A 40 18.77 -0.73 0.38
CA VAL A 40 17.50 -0.56 1.07
C VAL A 40 17.05 -1.90 1.65
N VAL A 41 16.17 -1.88 2.64
CA VAL A 41 15.60 -3.10 3.22
C VAL A 41 14.31 -3.43 2.48
N PHE A 42 14.23 -4.63 1.90
CA PHE A 42 13.05 -5.14 1.23
C PHE A 42 12.91 -6.63 1.52
N GLN A 43 11.71 -7.07 1.92
CA GLN A 43 11.44 -8.45 2.33
C GLN A 43 12.41 -8.98 3.42
N GLY A 44 12.89 -8.08 4.29
CA GLY A 44 13.86 -8.40 5.35
C GLY A 44 15.32 -8.49 4.90
N GLU A 45 15.61 -8.25 3.62
CA GLU A 45 16.96 -8.34 3.06
C GLU A 45 17.49 -6.98 2.58
N PHE A 46 18.82 -6.82 2.59
CA PHE A 46 19.46 -5.66 1.98
C PHE A 46 19.58 -5.86 0.47
N VAL A 47 18.89 -5.02 -0.28
CA VAL A 47 18.81 -5.11 -1.75
C VAL A 47 19.22 -3.80 -2.41
N VAL A 48 19.50 -3.85 -3.71
CA VAL A 48 19.48 -2.65 -4.56
C VAL A 48 18.24 -2.69 -5.43
N VAL A 49 17.53 -1.58 -5.51
CA VAL A 49 16.31 -1.47 -6.33
C VAL A 49 16.51 -0.43 -7.43
N GLY A 50 16.04 -0.75 -8.64
CA GLY A 50 16.13 0.14 -9.79
C GLY A 50 15.36 -0.36 -11.01
N GLU A 51 15.46 0.38 -12.11
CA GLU A 51 14.85 -0.01 -13.38
C GLU A 51 15.83 -0.87 -14.20
N PRO A 52 15.37 -1.98 -14.81
CA PRO A 52 16.20 -2.77 -15.72
C PRO A 52 16.77 -1.92 -16.88
N LEU A 53 18.08 -1.99 -17.09
CA LEU A 53 18.78 -1.35 -18.22
C LEU A 53 19.25 -2.38 -19.25
N THR A 54 19.99 -3.40 -18.81
CA THR A 54 20.49 -4.48 -19.67
C THR A 54 20.41 -5.84 -18.99
N ASN A 55 20.23 -6.88 -19.81
CA ASN A 55 20.26 -8.29 -19.43
C ASN A 55 19.26 -8.69 -18.33
N LEU A 56 18.17 -7.96 -18.14
CA LEU A 56 17.06 -8.35 -17.27
C LEU A 56 15.74 -7.95 -17.92
N THR A 57 14.83 -8.91 -18.05
CA THR A 57 13.51 -8.70 -18.64
C THR A 57 12.44 -9.35 -17.78
N TYR A 58 11.24 -8.80 -17.78
CA TYR A 58 10.06 -9.41 -17.20
C TYR A 58 9.13 -9.90 -18.30
N ASP A 59 8.66 -11.14 -18.16
CA ASP A 59 7.59 -11.73 -18.94
C ASP A 59 6.43 -12.11 -18.00
N PRO A 60 5.18 -11.73 -18.29
CA PRO A 60 4.05 -12.05 -17.42
C PRO A 60 3.85 -13.54 -17.13
N ASP A 61 4.17 -14.41 -18.09
CA ASP A 61 3.96 -15.85 -17.97
C ASP A 61 5.19 -16.56 -17.36
N ARG A 62 6.38 -15.95 -17.46
CA ARG A 62 7.66 -16.57 -17.05
C ARG A 62 8.38 -15.85 -15.92
N GLY A 63 7.87 -14.69 -15.48
CA GLY A 63 8.50 -13.84 -14.48
C GLY A 63 9.76 -13.13 -14.97
N LEU A 64 10.66 -12.83 -14.04
CA LEU A 64 11.95 -12.19 -14.33
C LEU A 64 12.93 -13.20 -14.93
N SER A 65 13.58 -12.81 -16.03
CA SER A 65 14.57 -13.63 -16.75
C SER A 65 15.82 -12.83 -17.11
N TRP A 66 16.98 -13.49 -17.03
CA TRP A 66 18.29 -12.88 -17.33
C TRP A 66 19.31 -13.95 -17.79
N ASP A 67 20.33 -13.55 -18.57
CA ASP A 67 21.44 -14.43 -18.92
C ASP A 67 22.47 -14.45 -17.79
N ARG A 68 22.64 -15.62 -17.17
CA ARG A 68 23.60 -15.84 -16.07
C ARG A 68 25.07 -15.75 -16.49
N ASN A 69 25.37 -15.58 -17.77
CA ASN A 69 26.73 -15.38 -18.29
C ASN A 69 27.07 -13.90 -18.51
N GLN A 70 26.10 -13.00 -18.36
CA GLN A 70 26.28 -11.58 -18.63
C GLN A 70 25.93 -10.75 -17.39
N SER A 71 26.63 -9.63 -17.20
CA SER A 71 26.29 -8.70 -16.13
C SER A 71 24.89 -8.13 -16.33
N VAL A 72 24.17 -7.93 -15.24
CA VAL A 72 22.89 -7.20 -15.23
C VAL A 72 23.17 -5.75 -14.88
N GLU A 73 22.44 -4.83 -15.49
CA GLU A 73 22.56 -3.41 -15.16
C GLU A 73 21.22 -2.81 -14.84
N LEU A 74 21.18 -2.00 -13.78
CA LEU A 74 20.02 -1.21 -13.39
C LEU A 74 20.32 0.28 -13.48
N ILE A 75 19.27 1.06 -13.78
CA ILE A 75 19.21 2.48 -13.50
C ILE A 75 18.69 2.66 -12.07
N VAL A 76 19.43 3.36 -11.21
CA VAL A 76 19.06 3.62 -9.82
C VAL A 76 18.84 5.11 -9.57
N GLY A 77 17.90 5.44 -8.68
CA GLY A 77 17.65 6.81 -8.24
C GLY A 77 18.76 7.36 -7.33
N ASP A 78 18.78 8.67 -7.13
CA ASP A 78 19.66 9.29 -6.12
C ASP A 78 19.09 8.99 -4.71
N PRO A 79 19.81 8.25 -3.86
CA PRO A 79 19.32 7.83 -2.55
C PRO A 79 19.08 9.02 -1.60
N GLY A 80 19.67 10.18 -1.88
CA GLY A 80 19.56 11.39 -1.08
C GLY A 80 18.54 12.40 -1.59
N ASP A 81 17.98 12.21 -2.79
CA ASP A 81 17.07 13.17 -3.42
C ASP A 81 16.21 12.52 -4.53
N PRO A 82 14.93 12.16 -4.25
CA PRO A 82 14.03 11.57 -5.23
C PRO A 82 13.80 12.42 -6.48
N LEU A 83 13.97 13.74 -6.40
CA LEU A 83 13.74 14.65 -7.53
C LEU A 83 14.86 14.61 -8.58
N LYS A 84 16.01 14.00 -8.27
CA LYS A 84 17.11 13.81 -9.21
C LYS A 84 16.91 12.54 -10.03
N VAL A 85 15.92 12.59 -10.91
CA VAL A 85 15.65 11.50 -11.86
C VAL A 85 16.90 11.25 -12.74
N PRO A 86 17.40 10.01 -12.81
CA PRO A 86 18.71 9.72 -13.41
C PRO A 86 18.76 9.69 -14.95
N TYR A 87 17.67 10.04 -15.62
CA TYR A 87 17.59 10.06 -17.07
C TYR A 87 16.55 11.07 -17.56
N GLU A 88 16.73 11.50 -18.80
CA GLU A 88 15.72 12.18 -19.60
C GLU A 88 15.12 11.18 -20.58
N VAL A 89 13.85 11.37 -20.95
CA VAL A 89 13.23 10.63 -22.04
C VAL A 89 13.28 11.50 -23.28
N GLU A 90 13.95 11.01 -24.32
CA GLU A 90 14.02 11.65 -25.62
C GLU A 90 12.68 11.51 -26.35
N SER A 91 12.44 12.34 -27.37
CA SER A 91 11.19 12.36 -28.15
C SER A 91 10.92 11.08 -28.97
N ASP A 92 11.87 10.15 -29.00
CA ASP A 92 11.70 8.81 -29.60
C ASP A 92 11.41 7.74 -28.53
N GLY A 93 11.20 8.15 -27.28
CA GLY A 93 10.93 7.30 -26.13
C GLY A 93 12.18 6.67 -25.50
N LYS A 94 13.39 6.92 -26.01
CA LYS A 94 14.62 6.37 -25.42
C LYS A 94 15.02 7.12 -24.16
N ARG A 95 15.56 6.38 -23.19
CA ARG A 95 16.11 6.94 -21.95
C ARG A 95 17.56 7.35 -22.16
N LYS A 96 17.85 8.63 -21.99
CA LYS A 96 19.20 9.18 -21.95
C LYS A 96 19.64 9.36 -20.50
N ILE A 97 20.51 8.48 -20.02
CA ILE A 97 21.04 8.53 -18.65
C ILE A 97 21.88 9.80 -18.46
N THR A 98 21.53 10.61 -17.47
CA THR A 98 22.14 11.92 -17.21
C THR A 98 23.22 11.88 -16.12
N GLY A 99 23.32 10.78 -15.36
CA GLY A 99 24.27 10.61 -14.26
C GLY A 99 25.18 9.38 -14.36
N LYS A 100 26.49 9.54 -14.18
CA LYS A 100 27.44 8.40 -14.20
C LYS A 100 27.20 7.39 -13.07
N LYS A 101 26.71 7.84 -11.91
CA LYS A 101 26.40 6.99 -10.75
C LYS A 101 25.03 6.33 -10.82
N ALA A 102 24.21 6.71 -11.80
CA ALA A 102 22.87 6.17 -11.96
C ALA A 102 22.85 4.75 -12.53
N ARG A 103 23.97 4.29 -13.12
CA ARG A 103 24.08 2.94 -13.67
C ARG A 103 24.86 2.07 -12.69
N LEU A 104 24.22 1.02 -12.19
CA LEU A 104 24.88 -0.01 -11.40
C LEU A 104 24.91 -1.33 -12.16
N GLY A 105 26.10 -1.92 -12.24
CA GLY A 105 26.32 -3.23 -12.85
C GLY A 105 26.54 -4.30 -11.79
N PHE A 106 25.95 -5.46 -12.02
CA PHE A 106 25.96 -6.61 -11.11
C PHE A 106 26.51 -7.83 -11.85
N ALA A 107 27.60 -8.41 -11.32
CA ALA A 107 28.13 -9.64 -11.88
C ALA A 107 27.22 -10.82 -11.54
N PRO A 108 27.06 -11.83 -12.41
CA PRO A 108 26.25 -13.00 -12.11
C PRO A 108 26.66 -13.74 -10.83
N SER A 109 27.94 -13.68 -10.48
CA SER A 109 28.48 -14.27 -9.25
C SER A 109 27.92 -13.64 -7.99
N ASP A 110 27.46 -12.39 -8.07
CA ASP A 110 27.13 -11.54 -6.93
C ASP A 110 25.62 -11.56 -6.62
N ILE A 111 24.82 -11.95 -7.60
CA ILE A 111 23.35 -11.99 -7.54
C ILE A 111 22.91 -13.35 -7.00
N ASP A 112 22.07 -13.34 -5.96
CA ASP A 112 21.35 -14.53 -5.53
C ASP A 112 20.11 -14.74 -6.39
N HIS A 113 19.19 -13.78 -6.34
CA HIS A 113 17.97 -13.76 -7.15
C HIS A 113 17.47 -12.32 -7.41
N PHE A 114 16.41 -12.20 -8.21
CA PHE A 114 15.69 -10.95 -8.43
C PHE A 114 14.24 -11.11 -7.99
N SER A 115 13.65 -10.02 -7.52
CA SER A 115 12.22 -9.96 -7.22
C SER A 115 11.61 -8.67 -7.79
N MET A 116 10.29 -8.68 -7.96
CA MET A 116 9.56 -7.50 -8.40
C MET A 116 9.33 -6.58 -7.20
N TYR A 117 9.86 -5.36 -7.25
CA TYR A 117 9.64 -4.35 -6.21
C TYR A 117 8.37 -3.55 -6.47
N MET A 118 8.21 -3.06 -7.70
CA MET A 118 7.00 -2.37 -8.15
C MET A 118 6.79 -2.62 -9.64
N ARG A 119 5.68 -3.27 -9.99
CA ARG A 119 5.37 -3.65 -11.37
C ARG A 119 4.92 -2.45 -12.20
N GLU A 120 4.19 -1.52 -11.62
CA GLU A 120 3.72 -0.30 -12.28
C GLU A 120 4.45 0.92 -11.71
N GLY A 121 5.78 0.91 -11.79
CA GLY A 121 6.65 1.87 -11.10
C GLY A 121 7.82 2.36 -11.93
N SER A 122 8.07 3.66 -11.88
CA SER A 122 9.22 4.29 -12.52
C SER A 122 9.89 5.30 -11.59
N LEU A 123 11.18 5.56 -11.77
CA LEU A 123 11.91 6.58 -11.02
C LEU A 123 11.32 7.99 -11.20
N PRO A 124 10.90 8.42 -12.41
CA PRO A 124 10.11 9.65 -12.59
C PRO A 124 8.78 9.63 -11.81
N GLY A 125 8.07 8.50 -11.83
CA GLY A 125 6.82 8.33 -11.09
C GLY A 125 7.03 8.45 -9.57
N MET A 126 8.10 7.87 -9.05
CA MET A 126 8.50 8.01 -7.65
C MET A 126 8.87 9.45 -7.29
N ALA A 127 9.55 10.17 -8.21
CA ALA A 127 9.86 11.58 -8.03
C ALA A 127 8.60 12.46 -7.98
N ALA A 128 7.61 12.18 -8.83
CA ALA A 128 6.31 12.84 -8.81
C ALA A 128 5.55 12.56 -7.51
N ASP A 129 5.48 11.30 -7.04
CA ASP A 129 4.84 10.97 -5.75
C ASP A 129 5.53 11.67 -4.57
N TYR A 130 6.86 11.74 -4.58
CA TYR A 130 7.61 12.52 -3.59
C TYR A 130 7.22 14.00 -3.61
N GLN A 131 7.12 14.61 -4.79
CA GLN A 131 6.72 16.00 -4.95
C GLN A 131 5.30 16.24 -4.44
N ALA A 132 4.35 15.36 -4.77
CA ALA A 132 2.97 15.41 -4.29
C ALA A 132 2.90 15.37 -2.75
N ARG A 133 3.65 14.46 -2.12
CA ARG A 133 3.72 14.32 -0.65
C ARG A 133 4.32 15.54 0.01
N ARG A 134 5.42 16.09 -0.54
CA ARG A 134 6.00 17.35 -0.05
C ARG A 134 5.00 18.50 -0.19
N GLY A 135 4.27 18.58 -1.29
CA GLY A 135 3.22 19.57 -1.51
C GLY A 135 2.14 19.50 -0.42
N LEU A 136 1.68 18.30 -0.06
CA LEU A 136 0.69 18.11 1.01
C LEU A 136 1.23 18.58 2.38
N ILE A 137 2.48 18.29 2.70
CA ILE A 137 3.12 18.76 3.94
C ILE A 137 3.15 20.30 3.99
N GLU A 138 3.49 20.96 2.89
CA GLU A 138 3.48 22.43 2.84
C GLU A 138 2.06 22.99 2.98
N VAL A 139 1.05 22.34 2.41
CA VAL A 139 -0.36 22.74 2.59
C VAL A 139 -0.80 22.63 4.05
N GLU A 140 -0.42 21.56 4.77
CA GLU A 140 -0.70 21.41 6.19
C GLU A 140 0.10 22.42 7.03
N ARG A 141 1.35 22.71 6.66
CA ARG A 141 2.18 23.75 7.28
C ARG A 141 1.52 25.13 7.16
N GLU A 142 1.09 25.50 5.95
CA GLU A 142 0.35 26.74 5.70
C GLU A 142 -1.00 26.76 6.43
N ALA A 143 -1.68 25.63 6.57
CA ALA A 143 -2.92 25.54 7.34
C ALA A 143 -2.68 25.80 8.83
N ARG A 144 -1.63 25.18 9.39
CA ARG A 144 -1.19 25.38 10.77
C ARG A 144 -0.85 26.85 11.06
N ASP A 145 -0.09 27.48 10.17
CA ASP A 145 0.44 28.83 10.38
C ASP A 145 -0.63 29.94 10.32
N LYS A 146 -1.89 29.59 10.00
CA LYS A 146 -3.05 30.50 10.14
C LYS A 146 -3.52 30.67 11.58
N PHE A 147 -3.17 29.73 12.47
CA PHE A 147 -3.62 29.74 13.86
C PHE A 147 -2.52 30.29 14.77
N ALA A 148 -2.93 30.85 15.91
CA ALA A 148 -1.98 31.33 16.90
C ALA A 148 -1.16 30.15 17.46
N LYS A 149 0.17 30.27 17.48
CA LYS A 149 1.05 29.21 17.99
C LYS A 149 0.66 28.81 19.41
N GLY A 150 0.46 27.51 19.63
CA GLY A 150 0.04 26.95 20.92
C GLY A 150 -1.48 26.95 21.17
N SER A 151 -2.28 27.52 20.26
CA SER A 151 -3.74 27.33 20.30
C SER A 151 -4.11 25.87 19.99
N PRO A 152 -5.26 25.36 20.48
CA PRO A 152 -5.74 24.02 20.14
C PRO A 152 -5.82 23.76 18.63
N GLU A 153 -6.22 24.77 17.84
CA GLU A 153 -6.34 24.67 16.39
C GLU A 153 -4.97 24.59 15.70
N TYR A 154 -4.00 25.37 16.18
CA TYR A 154 -2.61 25.28 15.72
C TYR A 154 -2.04 23.89 15.99
N MET A 155 -2.23 23.40 17.21
CA MET A 155 -1.77 22.10 17.69
C MET A 155 -2.35 20.95 16.85
N ALA A 156 -3.67 20.95 16.63
CA ALA A 156 -4.34 19.96 15.78
C ALA A 156 -3.83 20.00 14.33
N ALA A 157 -3.63 21.20 13.76
CA ALA A 157 -3.07 21.34 12.41
C ALA A 157 -1.60 20.91 12.32
N HIS A 158 -0.80 21.22 13.34
CA HIS A 158 0.58 20.79 13.42
C HIS A 158 0.70 19.26 13.52
N GLN A 159 -0.18 18.60 14.28
CA GLN A 159 -0.20 17.14 14.39
C GLN A 159 -0.49 16.47 13.03
N ARG A 160 -1.38 17.04 12.21
CA ARG A 160 -1.59 16.57 10.83
C ARG A 160 -0.32 16.70 10.00
N MET A 161 0.34 17.86 10.03
CA MET A 161 1.61 18.07 9.32
C MET A 161 2.70 17.08 9.77
N VAL A 162 2.84 16.84 11.08
CA VAL A 162 3.77 15.85 11.65
C VAL A 162 3.46 14.44 11.14
N THR A 163 2.18 14.06 11.08
CA THR A 163 1.75 12.76 10.55
C THR A 163 2.09 12.62 9.06
N GLN A 164 1.96 13.68 8.26
CA GLN A 164 2.37 13.66 6.86
C GLN A 164 3.90 13.52 6.71
N LEU A 165 4.68 14.17 7.59
CA LEU A 165 6.13 13.98 7.64
C LEU A 165 6.52 12.55 8.02
N GLU A 166 5.82 11.92 8.97
CA GLU A 166 6.02 10.52 9.36
C GLU A 166 5.76 9.56 8.19
N ARG A 167 4.64 9.75 7.48
CA ARG A 167 4.33 8.96 6.28
C ARG A 167 5.39 9.13 5.21
N LEU A 168 5.83 10.37 4.97
CA LEU A 168 6.89 10.62 4.01
C LEU A 168 8.21 9.97 4.43
N GLN A 169 8.58 10.03 5.72
CA GLN A 169 9.77 9.35 6.22
C GLN A 169 9.66 7.83 5.99
N ASN A 170 8.55 7.22 6.41
CA ASN A 170 8.33 5.78 6.24
C ASN A 170 8.38 5.39 4.75
N TRP A 171 7.71 6.14 3.88
CA TRP A 171 7.76 5.95 2.43
C TRP A 171 9.18 6.00 1.86
N LEU A 172 10.02 6.93 2.34
CA LEU A 172 11.41 7.05 1.93
C LEU A 172 12.28 5.90 2.48
N GLU A 173 12.05 5.48 3.72
CA GLU A 173 12.80 4.42 4.41
C GLU A 173 12.49 3.04 3.84
N THR A 174 11.22 2.74 3.56
CA THR A 174 10.79 1.49 2.89
C THR A 174 10.94 1.57 1.36
N GLY A 175 11.32 2.74 0.87
CA GLY A 175 11.47 3.13 -0.53
C GLY A 175 12.88 2.90 -1.08
N LEU A 176 13.26 3.73 -2.05
CA LEU A 176 14.57 3.75 -2.73
C LEU A 176 15.53 4.79 -2.14
N TYR A 177 15.14 5.51 -1.08
CA TYR A 177 15.68 6.84 -0.78
C TYR A 177 16.13 7.01 0.68
N PRO A 178 17.01 6.13 1.20
CA PRO A 178 17.39 6.13 2.61
C PRO A 178 18.04 7.45 3.07
N GLY A 179 18.82 8.09 2.19
CA GLY A 179 19.48 9.36 2.50
C GLY A 179 18.50 10.54 2.56
N ALA A 180 17.42 10.52 1.78
CA ALA A 180 16.34 11.49 1.89
C ALA A 180 15.50 11.24 3.15
N ALA A 181 15.27 9.97 3.49
CA ALA A 181 14.58 9.55 4.70
C ALA A 181 15.25 10.11 5.96
N GLU A 182 16.59 10.03 6.06
CA GLU A 182 17.34 10.60 7.18
C GLU A 182 17.15 12.13 7.32
N LYS A 183 17.06 12.84 6.19
CA LYS A 183 16.81 14.30 6.19
C LYS A 183 15.41 14.62 6.72
N VAL A 184 14.39 13.88 6.26
CA VAL A 184 13.01 14.03 6.75
C VAL A 184 12.91 13.63 8.22
N GLY A 185 13.58 12.56 8.66
CA GLY A 185 13.62 12.17 10.07
C GLY A 185 14.21 13.27 10.97
N LYS A 186 15.25 13.98 10.50
CA LYS A 186 15.80 15.16 11.20
C LYS A 186 14.83 16.34 11.25
N GLU A 187 14.05 16.56 10.19
CA GLU A 187 12.98 17.57 10.15
C GLU A 187 11.88 17.19 11.16
N LEU A 188 11.37 15.96 11.08
CA LEU A 188 10.35 15.42 11.96
C LEU A 188 10.76 15.50 13.44
N ALA A 189 12.00 15.13 13.78
CA ALA A 189 12.51 15.21 15.14
C ALA A 189 12.52 16.64 15.71
N LYS A 190 12.63 17.67 14.86
CA LYS A 190 12.48 19.07 15.27
C LYS A 190 11.02 19.42 15.48
N GLU A 191 10.15 19.05 14.54
CA GLU A 191 8.73 19.37 14.59
C GLU A 191 8.01 18.68 15.77
N ARG A 192 8.39 17.44 16.13
CA ARG A 192 7.85 16.72 17.30
C ARG A 192 8.15 17.42 18.63
N LYS A 193 9.26 18.17 18.75
CA LYS A 193 9.58 18.92 19.98
C LYS A 193 8.58 20.05 20.26
N VAL A 194 7.85 20.51 19.25
CA VAL A 194 6.81 21.54 19.41
C VAL A 194 5.56 20.98 20.10
N VAL A 195 5.35 19.67 20.02
CA VAL A 195 4.07 18.98 20.31
C VAL A 195 4.18 17.92 21.40
N ALA A 196 5.37 17.75 21.99
CA ALA A 196 5.70 16.60 22.86
C ALA A 196 4.79 16.44 24.11
N ALA A 197 3.90 17.40 24.40
CA ALA A 197 2.95 17.35 25.49
C ALA A 197 1.49 17.03 25.07
N GLU A 198 1.20 16.75 23.80
CA GLU A 198 -0.16 16.49 23.32
C GLU A 198 -0.63 15.05 23.45
N ALA A 199 -1.95 14.88 23.58
CA ALA A 199 -2.60 13.58 23.72
C ALA A 199 -2.36 12.64 22.53
N ALA A 200 -2.32 13.16 21.29
CA ALA A 200 -2.09 12.33 20.09
C ALA A 200 -0.65 11.81 20.02
N ALA A 201 0.34 12.67 20.28
CA ALA A 201 1.74 12.26 20.37
C ALA A 201 1.96 11.26 21.51
N ALA A 202 1.39 11.54 22.69
CA ALA A 202 1.43 10.62 23.83
C ALA A 202 0.73 9.28 23.55
N ARG A 203 -0.36 9.27 22.77
CA ARG A 203 -1.08 8.06 22.34
C ARG A 203 -0.18 7.19 21.46
N LEU A 204 0.46 7.77 20.43
CA LEU A 204 1.38 7.03 19.57
C LEU A 204 2.61 6.53 20.32
N ASP A 205 3.24 7.37 21.16
CA ASP A 205 4.42 6.97 21.93
C ASP A 205 4.10 5.83 22.90
N LYS A 206 2.94 5.89 23.56
CA LYS A 206 2.45 4.79 24.41
C LYS A 206 2.21 3.51 23.60
N ALA A 207 1.62 3.62 22.42
CA ALA A 207 1.35 2.49 21.55
C ALA A 207 2.66 1.83 21.05
N ARG A 208 3.63 2.62 20.58
CA ARG A 208 4.97 2.12 20.19
C ARG A 208 5.73 1.51 21.36
N ALA A 209 5.64 2.11 22.55
CA ALA A 209 6.30 1.59 23.76
C ALA A 209 5.67 0.28 24.28
N SER A 210 4.48 -0.09 23.79
CA SER A 210 3.82 -1.33 24.20
C SER A 210 4.35 -2.59 23.51
N VAL A 211 5.21 -2.44 22.48
CA VAL A 211 5.77 -3.57 21.74
C VAL A 211 6.65 -4.44 22.63
N LYS A 212 6.33 -5.73 22.70
CA LYS A 212 7.01 -6.71 23.57
C LYS A 212 6.80 -8.13 23.07
N ASP A 213 7.63 -9.05 23.57
CA ASP A 213 7.39 -10.49 23.43
C ASP A 213 6.09 -10.90 24.14
N SER A 214 5.33 -11.79 23.51
CA SER A 214 4.08 -12.34 24.04
C SER A 214 4.23 -13.86 24.21
N PRO A 215 3.79 -14.45 25.33
CA PRO A 215 3.88 -15.89 25.52
C PRO A 215 3.01 -16.63 24.51
N LEU A 216 3.57 -17.68 23.91
CA LEU A 216 2.80 -18.59 23.09
C LEU A 216 1.86 -19.44 23.93
N HIS A 217 0.64 -19.61 23.44
CA HIS A 217 -0.32 -20.49 24.08
C HIS A 217 0.17 -21.96 24.00
N PRO A 218 0.09 -22.75 25.08
CA PRO A 218 0.56 -24.14 25.10
C PRO A 218 -0.06 -25.03 24.02
N ASP A 219 -1.31 -24.77 23.64
CA ASP A 219 -2.01 -25.52 22.59
C ASP A 219 -1.33 -25.39 21.23
N LEU A 220 -0.71 -24.24 20.90
CA LEU A 220 0.01 -24.09 19.63
C LEU A 220 1.29 -24.94 19.61
N ALA A 221 1.99 -25.05 20.75
CA ALA A 221 3.15 -25.92 20.89
C ALA A 221 2.76 -27.41 20.80
N THR A 222 1.62 -27.77 21.39
CA THR A 222 1.04 -29.12 21.27
C THR A 222 0.69 -29.43 19.83
N LEU A 223 -0.01 -28.52 19.15
CA LEU A 223 -0.36 -28.64 17.74
C LEU A 223 0.88 -28.76 16.84
N ALA A 224 1.94 -28.00 17.12
CA ALA A 224 3.20 -28.13 16.38
C ALA A 224 3.84 -29.51 16.57
N LYS A 225 3.79 -30.07 17.78
CA LYS A 225 4.24 -31.44 18.05
C LYS A 225 3.45 -32.48 17.25
N GLU A 226 2.14 -32.30 17.12
CA GLU A 226 1.27 -33.20 16.37
C GLU A 226 1.48 -33.11 14.86
N ILE A 227 1.66 -31.90 14.32
CA ILE A 227 1.77 -31.67 12.87
C ILE A 227 3.15 -32.03 12.33
N SER A 228 4.22 -31.68 13.04
CA SER A 228 5.59 -31.79 12.53
C SER A 228 6.55 -32.53 13.47
N GLY A 229 6.05 -33.20 14.50
CA GLY A 229 6.90 -33.85 15.50
C GLY A 229 7.66 -32.86 16.39
N GLY A 230 7.30 -31.57 16.34
CA GLY A 230 7.94 -30.51 17.12
C GLY A 230 9.13 -29.86 16.41
N SER A 231 9.32 -30.12 15.11
CA SER A 231 10.33 -29.40 14.31
C SER A 231 9.93 -27.95 14.06
N ASP A 232 8.63 -27.70 13.92
CA ASP A 232 8.11 -26.35 13.72
C ASP A 232 8.11 -25.59 15.04
N LYS A 233 8.71 -24.40 15.02
CA LYS A 233 8.75 -23.50 16.16
C LYS A 233 8.12 -22.18 15.80
N PHE A 234 7.41 -21.61 16.74
CA PHE A 234 6.80 -20.30 16.62
C PHE A 234 7.34 -19.39 17.71
N LYS A 235 7.17 -18.10 17.49
CA LYS A 235 7.31 -17.03 18.48
C LYS A 235 6.09 -16.12 18.38
N SER A 236 5.92 -15.22 19.35
CA SER A 236 4.91 -14.19 19.27
C SER A 236 5.38 -12.89 19.89
N GLN A 237 5.04 -11.78 19.25
CA GLN A 237 5.17 -10.43 19.77
C GLN A 237 3.83 -9.71 19.66
N GLU A 238 3.60 -8.74 20.52
CA GLU A 238 2.37 -7.94 20.53
C GLU A 238 2.66 -6.47 20.82
N SER A 239 1.72 -5.62 20.42
CA SER A 239 1.59 -4.21 20.75
C SER A 239 0.16 -3.94 21.24
N LEU A 240 -0.17 -2.67 21.47
CA LEU A 240 -1.47 -2.24 21.97
C LEU A 240 -2.60 -2.74 21.07
N HIS A 241 -2.46 -2.60 19.75
CA HIS A 241 -3.52 -2.90 18.79
C HIS A 241 -3.29 -4.22 18.02
N ALA A 242 -2.06 -4.71 17.97
CA ALA A 242 -1.66 -5.80 17.08
C ALA A 242 -0.96 -6.95 17.80
N LYS A 243 -1.09 -8.15 17.25
CA LYS A 243 -0.30 -9.33 17.64
C LYS A 243 0.20 -10.07 16.41
N ILE A 244 1.43 -10.55 16.47
CA ILE A 244 2.02 -11.36 15.41
C ILE A 244 2.48 -12.68 16.03
N ILE A 245 1.98 -13.78 15.49
CA ILE A 245 2.51 -15.14 15.68
C ILE A 245 3.30 -15.47 14.41
N TYR A 246 4.53 -15.90 14.57
CA TYR A 246 5.42 -16.09 13.42
C TYR A 246 6.33 -17.31 13.60
N ARG A 247 6.65 -17.96 12.48
CA ARG A 247 7.56 -19.12 12.45
C ARG A 247 9.01 -18.74 12.76
N GLU A 248 9.76 -19.72 13.23
CA GLU A 248 11.23 -19.65 13.28
C GLU A 248 11.78 -19.46 11.85
N GLY A 249 12.70 -18.50 11.70
CA GLY A 249 13.23 -18.04 10.41
C GLY A 249 12.86 -16.59 10.07
N ILE A 250 11.76 -16.07 10.63
CA ILE A 250 11.47 -14.63 10.58
C ILE A 250 12.19 -13.94 11.73
N ASP A 251 12.95 -12.89 11.40
CA ASP A 251 13.77 -12.15 12.36
C ASP A 251 12.92 -11.37 13.38
N ASP A 252 13.33 -11.41 14.66
CA ASP A 252 12.58 -10.80 15.76
C ASP A 252 12.55 -9.27 15.67
N LEU A 253 13.61 -8.64 15.14
CA LEU A 253 13.65 -7.20 14.92
C LEU A 253 12.69 -6.80 13.79
N ARG A 254 12.62 -7.58 12.71
CA ARG A 254 11.64 -7.34 11.63
C ARG A 254 10.21 -7.40 12.17
N VAL A 255 9.88 -8.39 13.01
CA VAL A 255 8.53 -8.47 13.62
C VAL A 255 8.23 -7.27 14.52
N LYS A 256 9.23 -6.82 15.30
CA LYS A 256 9.10 -5.60 16.09
C LYS A 256 8.83 -4.38 15.21
N GLU A 257 9.54 -4.23 14.09
CA GLU A 257 9.33 -3.14 13.13
C GLU A 257 7.95 -3.20 12.46
N LEU A 258 7.44 -4.40 12.16
CA LEU A 258 6.06 -4.58 11.67
C LEU A 258 5.01 -4.12 12.69
N LEU A 259 5.22 -4.40 13.98
CA LEU A 259 4.33 -3.92 15.04
C LEU A 259 4.39 -2.39 15.18
N LEU A 260 5.59 -1.78 15.05
CA LEU A 260 5.72 -0.32 15.03
C LEU A 260 5.01 0.31 13.83
N LEU A 261 5.17 -0.28 12.63
CA LEU A 261 4.43 0.12 11.43
C LEU A 261 2.92 0.03 11.65
N ALA A 262 2.43 -1.04 12.28
CA ALA A 262 1.02 -1.20 12.57
C ALA A 262 0.47 -0.08 13.47
N GLU A 263 1.21 0.28 14.53
CA GLU A 263 0.82 1.38 15.43
C GLU A 263 0.84 2.75 14.72
N ASP A 264 1.81 2.98 13.84
CA ASP A 264 1.90 4.19 13.02
C ASP A 264 0.72 4.32 12.06
N ILE A 265 0.30 3.21 11.45
CA ILE A 265 -0.86 3.16 10.56
C ILE A 265 -2.14 3.48 11.34
N VAL A 266 -2.36 2.81 12.48
CA VAL A 266 -3.57 3.01 13.30
C VAL A 266 -3.67 4.46 13.79
N ASN A 267 -2.60 5.01 14.36
CA ASN A 267 -2.62 6.39 14.83
C ASN A 267 -2.71 7.39 13.68
N GLY A 268 -1.99 7.16 12.58
CA GLY A 268 -2.05 8.03 11.42
C GLY A 268 -3.44 8.05 10.76
N PHE A 269 -4.16 6.93 10.78
CA PHE A 269 -5.57 6.86 10.36
C PHE A 269 -6.47 7.67 11.29
N ARG A 270 -6.30 7.55 12.62
CA ARG A 270 -7.04 8.36 13.61
C ARG A 270 -6.85 9.87 13.38
N VAL A 271 -5.59 10.31 13.27
CA VAL A 271 -5.25 11.73 13.11
C VAL A 271 -5.88 12.31 11.84
N GLU A 272 -6.01 11.53 10.78
CA GLU A 272 -6.53 12.01 9.51
C GLU A 272 -8.06 11.94 9.41
N PHE A 273 -8.66 10.82 9.80
CA PHE A 273 -10.07 10.53 9.50
C PHE A 273 -10.98 10.56 10.72
N ILE A 274 -10.42 10.65 11.93
CA ILE A 274 -11.17 10.57 13.18
C ILE A 274 -11.04 11.85 13.98
N ASP A 275 -9.85 12.10 14.53
CA ASP A 275 -9.56 13.20 15.46
C ASP A 275 -10.07 14.57 14.98
N PRO A 276 -9.99 14.95 13.68
CA PRO A 276 -10.48 16.24 13.21
C PRO A 276 -12.00 16.42 13.31
N TYR A 277 -12.75 15.31 13.42
CA TYR A 277 -14.21 15.30 13.33
C TYR A 277 -14.88 14.78 14.58
N VAL A 278 -14.13 14.34 15.60
CA VAL A 278 -14.69 13.74 16.82
C VAL A 278 -15.66 14.71 17.50
N ASP A 279 -16.90 14.28 17.66
CA ASP A 279 -17.93 14.96 18.43
C ASP A 279 -18.98 13.93 18.94
N ALA A 280 -20.06 14.39 19.56
CA ALA A 280 -21.12 13.51 20.07
C ALA A 280 -21.79 12.63 19.00
N SER A 281 -21.76 13.05 17.74
CA SER A 281 -22.32 12.35 16.57
C SER A 281 -21.27 11.59 15.75
N TYR A 282 -19.99 11.85 15.98
CA TYR A 282 -18.88 11.25 15.25
C TYR A 282 -17.85 10.69 16.23
N VAL A 283 -17.96 9.40 16.54
CA VAL A 283 -17.11 8.73 17.52
C VAL A 283 -15.91 8.01 16.87
N ASP A 284 -14.85 7.84 17.66
CA ASP A 284 -13.76 6.90 17.36
C ASP A 284 -14.27 5.46 17.58
N GLY A 285 -14.23 4.66 16.52
CA GLY A 285 -14.63 3.25 16.54
C GLY A 285 -13.44 2.28 16.72
N ILE A 286 -12.21 2.79 16.71
CA ILE A 286 -11.01 1.96 16.84
C ILE A 286 -10.82 1.65 18.34
N PRO A 287 -10.76 0.38 18.74
CA PRO A 287 -10.64 0.01 20.14
C PRO A 287 -9.22 0.20 20.68
N GLU A 288 -9.09 0.39 22.00
CA GLU A 288 -7.81 0.52 22.73
C GLU A 288 -7.37 -0.84 23.32
N HIS A 289 -7.44 -1.89 22.51
CA HIS A 289 -6.98 -3.24 22.83
C HIS A 289 -6.52 -3.95 21.56
N THR A 290 -5.86 -5.10 21.71
CA THR A 290 -5.37 -5.90 20.58
C THR A 290 -6.54 -6.41 19.75
N PHE A 291 -6.78 -5.83 18.58
CA PHE A 291 -7.93 -6.17 17.73
C PHE A 291 -7.54 -7.00 16.51
N ILE A 292 -6.27 -6.98 16.09
CA ILE A 292 -5.78 -7.74 14.94
C ILE A 292 -4.66 -8.71 15.33
N GLU A 293 -4.71 -9.92 14.80
CA GLU A 293 -3.64 -10.91 14.91
C GLU A 293 -3.23 -11.41 13.52
N TRP A 294 -1.94 -11.41 13.24
CA TRP A 294 -1.36 -12.12 12.09
C TRP A 294 -0.71 -13.42 12.54
N PHE A 295 -0.92 -14.47 11.76
CA PHE A 295 -0.16 -15.70 11.85
C PHE A 295 0.64 -15.92 10.56
N PHE A 296 1.92 -15.58 10.61
CA PHE A 296 2.91 -15.85 9.56
C PHE A 296 3.46 -17.27 9.70
N ASN A 297 2.85 -18.18 8.96
CA ASN A 297 3.12 -19.60 8.99
C ASN A 297 4.15 -20.02 7.92
N TYR A 298 4.59 -21.27 7.99
CA TYR A 298 5.42 -21.90 6.97
C TYR A 298 4.72 -21.91 5.60
N ASP A 299 5.49 -21.69 4.54
CA ASP A 299 5.03 -21.79 3.16
C ASP A 299 4.95 -23.25 2.69
N ASP A 300 4.10 -24.01 3.38
CA ASP A 300 3.71 -25.37 3.03
C ASP A 300 2.19 -25.47 3.16
N ILE A 301 1.50 -25.70 2.04
CA ILE A 301 0.04 -25.65 1.99
C ILE A 301 -0.63 -26.66 2.95
N PRO A 302 -0.30 -27.97 2.93
CA PRO A 302 -0.92 -28.93 3.84
C PRO A 302 -0.68 -28.62 5.31
N LYS A 303 0.53 -28.18 5.67
CA LYS A 303 0.89 -27.78 7.03
C LYS A 303 0.13 -26.52 7.44
N ALA A 304 0.06 -25.53 6.56
CA ALA A 304 -0.66 -24.28 6.76
C ALA A 304 -2.15 -24.51 7.04
N GLU A 305 -2.80 -25.37 6.26
CA GLU A 305 -4.20 -25.77 6.45
C GLU A 305 -4.41 -26.44 7.82
N LYS A 306 -3.51 -27.34 8.24
CA LYS A 306 -3.58 -28.01 9.55
C LYS A 306 -3.43 -27.04 10.71
N TYR A 307 -2.50 -26.08 10.63
CA TYR A 307 -2.35 -25.06 11.66
C TYR A 307 -3.56 -24.14 11.74
N MET A 308 -4.07 -23.66 10.61
CA MET A 308 -5.28 -22.83 10.60
C MET A 308 -6.48 -23.59 11.18
N SER A 309 -6.66 -24.86 10.81
CA SER A 309 -7.74 -25.73 11.31
C SER A 309 -7.58 -26.06 12.78
N GLY A 310 -6.38 -26.40 13.25
CA GLY A 310 -6.16 -26.76 14.64
C GLY A 310 -6.17 -25.54 15.58
N TRP A 311 -5.52 -24.46 15.16
CA TRP A 311 -5.32 -23.27 16.00
C TRP A 311 -6.54 -22.37 16.02
N TYR A 312 -7.10 -22.04 14.84
CA TYR A 312 -8.25 -21.14 14.74
C TYR A 312 -9.59 -21.86 14.60
N ARG A 313 -9.59 -23.20 14.47
CA ARG A 313 -10.82 -24.01 14.25
C ARG A 313 -11.56 -23.59 12.97
N MET A 314 -10.78 -23.20 11.96
CA MET A 314 -11.29 -22.72 10.68
C MET A 314 -10.92 -23.70 9.58
N SER A 315 -11.84 -23.93 8.66
CA SER A 315 -11.60 -24.75 7.47
C SER A 315 -11.82 -23.91 6.23
N TRP A 316 -11.14 -24.25 5.14
CA TRP A 316 -11.47 -23.66 3.85
C TRP A 316 -12.83 -24.16 3.41
N ALA A 317 -13.67 -23.25 2.90
CA ALA A 317 -14.98 -23.61 2.38
C ALA A 317 -14.80 -24.64 1.24
N PRO A 318 -15.46 -25.81 1.29
CA PRO A 318 -15.27 -26.85 0.29
C PRO A 318 -15.51 -26.36 -1.14
N GLU A 319 -16.50 -25.49 -1.35
CA GLU A 319 -16.82 -24.89 -2.66
C GLU A 319 -15.73 -23.97 -3.25
N HIS A 320 -14.82 -23.41 -2.43
CA HIS A 320 -13.77 -22.48 -2.87
C HIS A 320 -12.35 -23.01 -2.61
N LYS A 321 -12.21 -24.28 -2.23
CA LYS A 321 -10.93 -24.84 -1.79
C LYS A 321 -9.81 -24.67 -2.82
N GLU A 322 -10.09 -24.89 -4.11
CA GLU A 322 -9.07 -24.74 -5.17
C GLU A 322 -8.59 -23.29 -5.34
N GLU A 323 -9.45 -22.30 -5.11
CA GLU A 323 -9.08 -20.88 -5.15
C GLU A 323 -8.33 -20.49 -3.89
N SER A 324 -8.78 -20.93 -2.72
CA SER A 324 -8.09 -20.74 -1.44
C SER A 324 -6.69 -21.36 -1.43
N LEU A 325 -6.47 -22.49 -2.11
CA LEU A 325 -5.14 -23.12 -2.29
C LEU A 325 -4.17 -22.23 -3.06
N LYS A 326 -4.66 -21.37 -3.96
CA LYS A 326 -3.83 -20.43 -4.74
C LYS A 326 -3.49 -19.17 -3.96
N MET A 327 -4.29 -18.81 -2.96
CA MET A 327 -4.06 -17.62 -2.13
C MET A 327 -3.01 -17.90 -1.07
N ALA A 328 -2.02 -17.01 -0.92
CA ALA A 328 -0.98 -17.13 0.11
C ALA A 328 -1.55 -17.02 1.54
N GLY A 329 -2.70 -16.37 1.72
CA GLY A 329 -3.32 -16.22 3.03
C GLY A 329 -4.78 -15.77 2.94
N GLY A 330 -5.39 -15.54 4.09
CA GLY A 330 -6.78 -15.13 4.21
C GLY A 330 -7.09 -14.49 5.56
N GLY A 331 -8.15 -13.69 5.58
CA GLY A 331 -8.66 -13.02 6.76
C GLY A 331 -9.98 -13.62 7.25
N THR A 332 -10.27 -13.44 8.53
CA THR A 332 -11.49 -13.92 9.17
C THR A 332 -11.73 -13.15 10.46
N ARG A 333 -12.93 -13.31 11.03
CA ARG A 333 -13.35 -12.60 12.24
C ARG A 333 -13.88 -13.55 13.29
N ARG A 334 -13.76 -13.14 14.55
CA ARG A 334 -14.35 -13.84 15.70
C ARG A 334 -14.92 -12.86 16.72
N ALA A 335 -15.77 -13.37 17.61
CA ALA A 335 -16.52 -12.55 18.56
C ALA A 335 -15.70 -11.98 19.74
N PHE A 336 -14.42 -12.32 19.85
CA PHE A 336 -13.55 -11.92 20.95
C PHE A 336 -12.18 -11.46 20.45
N ALA A 337 -11.55 -10.58 21.21
CA ALA A 337 -10.25 -10.02 20.87
C ALA A 337 -9.13 -11.08 20.81
N PRO A 338 -8.16 -10.94 19.88
CA PRO A 338 -8.22 -10.12 18.68
C PRO A 338 -9.32 -10.58 17.73
N GLU A 339 -10.19 -9.65 17.31
CA GLU A 339 -11.39 -9.93 16.51
C GLU A 339 -11.06 -10.23 15.06
N TYR A 340 -10.00 -9.63 14.52
CA TYR A 340 -9.56 -9.82 13.14
C TYR A 340 -8.33 -10.72 13.12
N ILE A 341 -8.42 -11.82 12.39
CA ILE A 341 -7.37 -12.81 12.29
C ILE A 341 -6.96 -12.90 10.82
N TYR A 342 -5.66 -12.82 10.57
CA TYR A 342 -5.08 -13.04 9.25
C TYR A 342 -4.08 -14.18 9.32
N HIS A 343 -4.31 -15.20 8.50
CA HIS A 343 -3.41 -16.35 8.38
C HIS A 343 -2.70 -16.28 7.04
N TRP A 344 -1.38 -16.39 7.06
CA TRP A 344 -0.54 -16.27 5.87
C TRP A 344 0.49 -17.39 5.82
N ARG A 345 0.69 -17.94 4.63
CA ARG A 345 1.89 -18.68 4.25
C ARG A 345 2.96 -17.67 3.91
N ALA A 346 3.93 -17.51 4.81
CA ALA A 346 4.99 -16.54 4.70
C ALA A 346 6.31 -17.26 4.40
N GLY A 347 6.68 -17.30 3.12
CA GLY A 347 8.02 -17.67 2.67
C GLY A 347 9.09 -16.71 3.20
N ASP A 348 10.37 -17.02 2.97
CA ASP A 348 11.46 -16.15 3.43
C ASP A 348 11.45 -14.78 2.71
N ASP A 349 10.95 -14.76 1.48
CA ASP A 349 10.76 -13.58 0.62
C ASP A 349 9.36 -12.95 0.76
N ALA A 350 8.56 -13.33 1.76
CA ALA A 350 7.24 -12.75 1.94
C ALA A 350 7.33 -11.25 2.28
N ASP A 351 6.52 -10.44 1.60
CA ASP A 351 6.37 -9.00 1.89
C ASP A 351 5.41 -8.77 3.06
N LEU A 352 5.90 -9.06 4.27
CA LEU A 352 5.15 -8.96 5.51
C LEU A 352 4.66 -7.52 5.78
N GLU A 353 5.45 -6.52 5.37
CA GLU A 353 5.12 -5.10 5.47
C GLU A 353 3.87 -4.79 4.65
N GLY A 354 3.81 -5.29 3.41
CA GLY A 354 2.64 -5.19 2.54
C GLY A 354 1.42 -5.91 3.12
N MET A 355 1.60 -7.09 3.70
CA MET A 355 0.52 -7.85 4.35
C MET A 355 -0.08 -7.07 5.54
N VAL A 356 0.77 -6.53 6.41
CA VAL A 356 0.35 -5.73 7.57
C VAL A 356 -0.39 -4.47 7.13
N ALA A 357 0.18 -3.69 6.20
CA ALA A 357 -0.41 -2.43 5.76
C ALA A 357 -1.77 -2.64 5.08
N HIS A 358 -1.85 -3.59 4.15
CA HIS A 358 -3.08 -3.89 3.43
C HIS A 358 -4.17 -4.43 4.35
N ASN A 359 -3.85 -5.40 5.22
CA ASN A 359 -4.82 -5.96 6.17
C ASN A 359 -5.31 -4.93 7.17
N LEU A 360 -4.44 -4.03 7.67
CA LEU A 360 -4.88 -2.94 8.52
C LEU A 360 -5.85 -2.00 7.83
N GLY A 361 -5.68 -1.72 6.53
CA GLY A 361 -6.64 -0.90 5.80
C GLY A 361 -8.04 -1.53 5.75
N HIS A 362 -8.16 -2.84 5.54
CA HIS A 362 -9.47 -3.52 5.66
C HIS A 362 -10.06 -3.40 7.06
N VAL A 363 -9.26 -3.66 8.09
CA VAL A 363 -9.73 -3.61 9.48
C VAL A 363 -10.17 -2.20 9.87
N LEU A 364 -9.39 -1.18 9.50
CA LEU A 364 -9.70 0.21 9.74
C LEU A 364 -10.95 0.64 8.97
N ALA A 365 -11.14 0.18 7.74
CA ALA A 365 -12.37 0.44 6.98
C ALA A 365 -13.60 -0.05 7.75
N ASN A 366 -13.56 -1.29 8.25
CA ASN A 366 -14.68 -1.88 8.98
C ASN A 366 -14.91 -1.24 10.36
N LEU A 367 -13.84 -1.01 11.14
CA LEU A 367 -13.93 -0.38 12.45
C LEU A 367 -14.51 1.03 12.34
N HIS A 368 -14.06 1.80 11.36
CA HIS A 368 -14.36 3.22 11.27
C HIS A 368 -15.64 3.52 10.47
N TYR A 369 -15.88 2.85 9.34
CA TYR A 369 -17.01 3.15 8.46
C TYR A 369 -18.23 2.26 8.72
N ASP A 370 -18.04 0.98 9.06
CA ASP A 370 -19.14 0.03 9.29
C ASP A 370 -19.36 -0.33 10.77
N LYS A 371 -18.75 0.45 11.68
CA LYS A 371 -18.94 0.36 13.14
C LYS A 371 -18.72 -1.05 13.70
N LYS A 372 -17.70 -1.77 13.19
CA LYS A 372 -17.32 -3.12 13.62
C LYS A 372 -18.44 -4.18 13.45
N ARG A 373 -19.36 -3.98 12.50
CA ARG A 373 -20.31 -5.04 12.13
C ARG A 373 -19.55 -6.21 11.49
N LEU A 374 -20.01 -7.43 11.76
CA LEU A 374 -19.30 -8.66 11.41
C LEU A 374 -19.04 -8.79 9.90
N ASP A 375 -19.98 -8.35 9.05
CA ASP A 375 -19.87 -8.43 7.60
C ASP A 375 -20.03 -7.04 7.00
N MET A 376 -18.93 -6.39 6.62
CA MET A 376 -19.02 -5.14 5.86
C MET A 376 -19.42 -5.45 4.44
N ASN A 377 -20.57 -4.87 4.03
CA ASN A 377 -21.17 -5.12 2.73
C ASN A 377 -20.64 -4.16 1.64
N GLN A 378 -19.42 -3.64 1.78
CA GLN A 378 -18.87 -2.58 0.93
C GLN A 378 -17.41 -2.89 0.54
N ASP A 379 -17.23 -3.95 -0.24
CA ASP A 379 -15.92 -4.45 -0.69
C ASP A 379 -15.07 -3.36 -1.36
N TRP A 380 -15.69 -2.45 -2.13
CA TRP A 380 -14.97 -1.37 -2.82
C TRP A 380 -14.30 -0.43 -1.81
N LEU A 381 -14.94 -0.18 -0.67
CA LEU A 381 -14.40 0.68 0.36
C LEU A 381 -13.33 -0.05 1.16
N GLU A 382 -13.53 -1.34 1.47
CA GLU A 382 -12.50 -2.14 2.13
C GLU A 382 -11.21 -2.22 1.28
N GLU A 383 -11.32 -2.50 -0.02
CA GLU A 383 -10.18 -2.51 -0.95
C GLU A 383 -9.58 -1.11 -1.13
N GLY A 384 -10.42 -0.08 -1.24
CA GLY A 384 -9.97 1.31 -1.40
C GLY A 384 -9.10 1.78 -0.24
N VAL A 385 -9.51 1.48 1.00
CA VAL A 385 -8.74 1.80 2.21
C VAL A 385 -7.48 0.93 2.31
N ALA A 386 -7.57 -0.37 2.01
CA ALA A 386 -6.41 -1.27 2.01
C ALA A 386 -5.30 -0.80 1.05
N LEU A 387 -5.67 -0.49 -0.20
CA LEU A 387 -4.74 0.07 -1.20
C LEU A 387 -4.20 1.43 -0.77
N TYR A 388 -5.05 2.29 -0.19
CA TYR A 388 -4.63 3.59 0.31
C TYR A 388 -3.57 3.46 1.41
N THR A 389 -3.80 2.60 2.40
CA THR A 389 -2.85 2.37 3.51
C THR A 389 -1.52 1.82 2.99
N SER A 390 -1.52 0.83 2.11
CA SER A 390 -0.27 0.33 1.49
C SER A 390 0.48 1.44 0.75
N LEU A 391 -0.22 2.20 -0.10
CA LEU A 391 0.41 3.24 -0.90
C LEU A 391 0.88 4.44 -0.08
N GLU A 392 0.17 4.84 0.97
CA GLU A 392 0.56 5.99 1.79
C GLU A 392 1.78 5.69 2.66
N TRP A 393 1.88 4.50 3.24
CA TRP A 393 2.99 4.14 4.15
C TRP A 393 4.17 3.47 3.45
N LEU A 394 3.93 2.63 2.44
CA LEU A 394 4.99 1.86 1.77
C LEU A 394 5.34 2.40 0.39
N GLY A 395 4.46 3.21 -0.21
CA GLY A 395 4.64 3.71 -1.58
C GLY A 395 4.35 2.70 -2.67
N ARG A 396 4.01 1.48 -2.27
CA ARG A 396 3.80 0.34 -3.14
C ARG A 396 2.69 -0.54 -2.57
N ASN A 397 2.04 -1.32 -3.42
CA ASN A 397 1.16 -2.40 -2.99
C ASN A 397 1.48 -3.69 -3.74
N SER A 398 1.74 -4.76 -2.98
CA SER A 398 2.09 -6.10 -3.46
C SER A 398 1.04 -7.16 -3.05
N VAL A 399 0.20 -6.83 -2.07
CA VAL A 399 -0.85 -7.69 -1.53
C VAL A 399 -2.17 -7.24 -2.13
N ASN A 400 -2.88 -8.15 -2.78
CA ASN A 400 -4.19 -7.88 -3.36
C ASN A 400 -5.16 -9.00 -2.97
N CYS A 401 -6.37 -8.65 -2.54
CA CYS A 401 -7.45 -9.62 -2.37
C CYS A 401 -7.95 -10.18 -3.72
N LYS A 402 -7.81 -9.38 -4.78
CA LYS A 402 -8.00 -9.79 -6.18
C LYS A 402 -6.86 -9.23 -7.03
N ALA A 403 -6.12 -10.12 -7.70
CA ALA A 403 -5.01 -9.71 -8.57
C ALA A 403 -5.53 -8.93 -9.79
N PHE A 404 -4.88 -7.81 -10.10
CA PHE A 404 -5.06 -7.11 -11.36
C PHE A 404 -4.61 -8.00 -12.53
N GLU A 405 -5.28 -7.90 -13.69
CA GLU A 405 -4.82 -8.59 -14.89
C GLU A 405 -3.42 -8.09 -15.31
N GLU A 406 -2.62 -9.00 -15.89
CA GLU A 406 -1.26 -8.68 -16.30
C GLU A 406 -1.22 -7.49 -17.30
N PRO A 407 -0.32 -6.50 -17.10
CA PRO A 407 -0.27 -5.26 -17.88
C PRO A 407 -0.22 -5.43 -19.40
N GLY A 408 0.32 -6.55 -19.91
CA GLY A 408 0.37 -6.87 -21.34
C GLY A 408 -1.00 -7.05 -22.03
N LYS A 409 -2.05 -7.37 -21.26
CA LYS A 409 -3.44 -7.44 -21.76
C LYS A 409 -4.12 -6.07 -21.73
N TYR A 410 -3.83 -5.27 -20.70
CA TYR A 410 -4.31 -3.89 -20.55
C TYR A 410 -3.65 -2.93 -21.57
N ALA A 411 -2.34 -3.08 -21.83
CA ALA A 411 -1.59 -2.29 -22.82
C ALA A 411 -2.10 -2.47 -24.27
N LYS A 412 -2.69 -3.62 -24.61
CA LYS A 412 -3.34 -3.81 -25.92
C LYS A 412 -4.58 -2.93 -26.09
N LYS A 413 -5.28 -2.56 -25.01
CA LYS A 413 -6.39 -1.59 -25.02
C LYS A 413 -5.90 -0.14 -24.95
N LEU A 414 -4.86 0.14 -24.15
CA LEU A 414 -4.22 1.46 -24.04
C LEU A 414 -3.34 1.86 -25.24
N LYS A 415 -3.16 1.01 -26.26
CA LYS A 415 -2.42 1.33 -27.51
C LYS A 415 -2.94 2.56 -28.28
N GLN A 416 -4.02 3.20 -27.83
CA GLN A 416 -4.49 4.49 -28.34
C GLN A 416 -4.03 5.71 -27.50
N VAL A 417 -3.34 5.51 -26.38
CA VAL A 417 -2.68 6.57 -25.60
C VAL A 417 -1.17 6.44 -25.81
N GLU A 418 -0.55 7.49 -26.35
CA GLU A 418 0.85 7.56 -26.79
C GLU A 418 1.83 6.88 -25.81
N GLY A 419 2.70 6.01 -26.35
CA GLY A 419 3.66 5.18 -25.60
C GLY A 419 4.73 5.92 -24.78
N GLU A 420 4.74 7.25 -24.81
CA GLU A 420 5.57 8.09 -23.93
C GLU A 420 5.00 8.19 -22.51
N LYS A 421 3.66 8.18 -22.33
CA LYS A 421 3.03 8.39 -21.01
C LYS A 421 3.22 7.21 -20.07
N THR A 422 3.15 5.97 -20.56
CA THR A 422 3.22 4.78 -19.71
C THR A 422 4.62 4.48 -19.14
N ALA A 423 5.68 5.04 -19.73
CA ALA A 423 7.07 4.77 -19.32
C ALA A 423 7.54 5.63 -18.13
N GLN A 424 6.77 6.64 -17.72
CA GLN A 424 7.10 7.58 -16.63
C GLN A 424 6.06 7.59 -15.50
N MET A 425 5.04 6.72 -15.56
CA MET A 425 3.99 6.68 -14.54
C MET A 425 4.49 6.04 -13.25
N GLY A 426 3.99 6.54 -12.11
CA GLY A 426 4.00 5.82 -10.84
C GLY A 426 2.73 4.98 -10.66
N GLN A 427 2.70 4.13 -9.64
CA GLN A 427 1.59 3.21 -9.38
C GLN A 427 0.25 3.94 -9.19
N ARG A 428 0.27 5.11 -8.55
CA ARG A 428 -0.90 5.97 -8.33
C ARG A 428 -1.49 6.52 -9.62
N ASP A 429 -0.63 7.01 -10.51
CA ASP A 429 -1.08 7.50 -11.82
C ASP A 429 -1.64 6.36 -12.67
N TRP A 430 -1.06 5.18 -12.54
CA TRP A 430 -1.54 3.99 -13.22
C TRP A 430 -2.94 3.60 -12.76
N TYR A 431 -3.18 3.58 -11.44
CA TYR A 431 -4.53 3.36 -10.91
C TYR A 431 -5.51 4.46 -11.34
N ASN A 432 -5.11 5.74 -11.34
CA ASN A 432 -5.98 6.82 -11.82
C ASN A 432 -6.37 6.65 -13.29
N ALA A 433 -5.40 6.33 -14.15
CA ALA A 433 -5.66 6.09 -15.57
C ALA A 433 -6.62 4.92 -15.79
N MET A 434 -6.40 3.81 -15.08
CA MET A 434 -7.24 2.63 -15.12
C MET A 434 -8.66 2.87 -14.61
N ALA A 435 -8.79 3.60 -13.51
CA ALA A 435 -10.07 3.98 -12.94
C ALA A 435 -10.86 4.90 -13.90
N LEU A 436 -10.19 5.86 -14.55
CA LEU A 436 -10.82 6.77 -15.52
C LEU A 436 -11.28 6.04 -16.78
N GLU A 437 -10.52 5.05 -17.24
CA GLU A 437 -10.85 4.27 -18.43
C GLU A 437 -12.00 3.30 -18.20
N ALA A 438 -11.98 2.57 -17.09
CA ALA A 438 -12.81 1.37 -16.91
C ALA A 438 -13.58 1.28 -15.59
N GLY A 439 -13.41 2.22 -14.66
CA GLY A 439 -14.10 2.21 -13.37
C GLY A 439 -15.60 2.51 -13.49
N ALA A 440 -16.44 1.68 -12.89
CA ALA A 440 -17.89 1.90 -12.87
C ALA A 440 -18.26 3.19 -12.11
N ALA A 441 -19.38 3.83 -12.46
CA ALA A 441 -19.94 4.94 -11.68
C ALA A 441 -20.14 4.52 -10.20
N ILE A 442 -20.01 5.45 -9.25
CA ILE A 442 -19.97 5.11 -7.81
C ILE A 442 -21.24 4.36 -7.37
N ASP A 443 -22.41 4.76 -7.86
CA ASP A 443 -23.70 4.14 -7.59
C ASP A 443 -23.85 2.70 -8.13
N ARG A 444 -22.98 2.30 -9.06
CA ARG A 444 -22.85 0.94 -9.57
C ARG A 444 -21.73 0.17 -8.90
N LEU A 445 -20.63 0.85 -8.58
CA LEU A 445 -19.47 0.26 -7.91
C LEU A 445 -19.86 -0.30 -6.53
N VAL A 446 -20.65 0.45 -5.76
CA VAL A 446 -21.06 0.07 -4.41
C VAL A 446 -21.97 -1.16 -4.32
N LEU A 447 -22.48 -1.63 -5.47
CA LEU A 447 -23.34 -2.80 -5.58
C LEU A 447 -22.56 -4.06 -5.97
N LYS A 448 -21.31 -3.93 -6.39
CA LYS A 448 -20.49 -5.06 -6.81
C LYS A 448 -19.86 -5.73 -5.60
N PRO A 449 -19.96 -7.06 -5.45
CA PRO A 449 -19.06 -7.81 -4.60
C PRO A 449 -17.65 -7.86 -5.22
N LEU A 450 -16.64 -8.15 -4.40
CA LEU A 450 -15.22 -8.16 -4.75
C LEU A 450 -14.93 -8.96 -6.02
N PHE A 451 -15.50 -10.17 -6.12
CA PHE A 451 -15.26 -11.06 -7.26
C PHE A 451 -15.88 -10.56 -8.57
N GLU A 452 -16.85 -9.65 -8.53
CA GLU A 452 -17.44 -9.00 -9.71
C GLU A 452 -16.68 -7.72 -10.13
N MET A 453 -15.76 -7.21 -9.31
CA MET A 453 -14.98 -6.01 -9.63
C MET A 453 -13.90 -6.31 -10.67
N GLY A 454 -13.89 -5.60 -11.79
CA GLY A 454 -12.76 -5.62 -12.71
C GLY A 454 -11.61 -4.74 -12.22
N ASP A 455 -10.47 -4.78 -12.91
CA ASP A 455 -9.31 -3.93 -12.63
C ASP A 455 -9.64 -2.44 -12.54
N GLY A 456 -10.49 -1.94 -13.44
CA GLY A 456 -11.01 -0.56 -13.41
C GLY A 456 -11.79 -0.23 -12.15
N ASP A 457 -12.55 -1.18 -11.61
CA ASP A 457 -13.33 -1.01 -10.39
C ASP A 457 -12.43 -1.01 -9.15
N LEU A 458 -11.42 -1.90 -9.09
CA LEU A 458 -10.42 -1.93 -8.01
C LEU A 458 -9.57 -0.66 -8.01
N ALA A 459 -9.09 -0.23 -9.18
CA ALA A 459 -8.35 1.02 -9.32
C ALA A 459 -9.21 2.22 -8.93
N LYS A 460 -10.51 2.21 -9.28
CA LYS A 460 -11.45 3.26 -8.86
C LYS A 460 -11.70 3.23 -7.35
N SER A 461 -11.76 2.07 -6.74
CA SER A 461 -11.94 1.91 -5.29
C SER A 461 -10.86 2.69 -4.53
N TRP A 462 -9.59 2.50 -4.90
CA TRP A 462 -8.50 3.32 -4.38
C TRP A 462 -8.61 4.79 -4.77
N SER A 463 -8.73 5.09 -6.07
CA SER A 463 -8.65 6.47 -6.60
C SER A 463 -9.75 7.36 -6.01
N PHE A 464 -10.94 6.81 -5.84
CA PHE A 464 -12.09 7.48 -5.26
C PHE A 464 -11.94 7.68 -3.75
N PHE A 465 -11.41 6.70 -3.03
CA PHE A 465 -11.07 6.85 -1.62
C PHE A 465 -9.96 7.89 -1.41
N ASP A 466 -8.88 7.87 -2.21
CA ASP A 466 -7.79 8.85 -2.17
C ASP A 466 -8.31 10.28 -2.37
N TRP A 467 -9.23 10.48 -3.32
CA TRP A 467 -9.92 11.75 -3.51
C TRP A 467 -10.69 12.18 -2.25
N LEU A 468 -11.49 11.29 -1.65
CA LEU A 468 -12.24 11.59 -0.44
C LEU A 468 -11.33 11.85 0.76
N ALA A 469 -10.23 11.13 0.90
CA ALA A 469 -9.24 11.36 1.94
C ALA A 469 -8.63 12.77 1.84
N LYS A 470 -8.26 13.18 0.62
CA LYS A 470 -7.60 14.45 0.34
C LYS A 470 -8.52 15.66 0.21
N LYS A 471 -9.78 15.46 -0.20
CA LYS A 471 -10.71 16.55 -0.56
C LYS A 471 -12.07 16.46 0.13
N GLY A 472 -12.42 15.30 0.68
CA GLY A 472 -13.77 15.02 1.15
C GLY A 472 -14.13 15.71 2.46
N GLY A 473 -13.16 16.01 3.33
CA GLY A 473 -13.44 16.64 4.63
C GLY A 473 -14.39 15.79 5.48
N LYS A 474 -15.16 16.44 6.37
CA LYS A 474 -16.15 15.76 7.23
C LYS A 474 -17.28 15.16 6.39
N GLU A 475 -17.71 15.86 5.35
CA GLU A 475 -18.77 15.44 4.42
C GLU A 475 -18.41 14.12 3.74
N GLY A 476 -17.17 13.99 3.27
CA GLY A 476 -16.64 12.75 2.71
C GLY A 476 -16.67 11.59 3.71
N GLN A 477 -16.30 11.84 4.97
CA GLN A 477 -16.38 10.78 5.98
C GLN A 477 -17.82 10.37 6.30
N LEU A 478 -18.75 11.34 6.38
CA LEU A 478 -20.18 11.07 6.58
C LEU A 478 -20.78 10.34 5.37
N PHE A 479 -20.34 10.66 4.16
CA PHE A 479 -20.73 9.96 2.93
C PHE A 479 -20.32 8.49 2.97
N LEU A 480 -19.08 8.19 3.37
CA LEU A 480 -18.59 6.81 3.51
C LEU A 480 -19.28 6.04 4.65
N ARG A 481 -19.48 6.67 5.81
CA ARG A 481 -20.21 6.07 6.94
C ARG A 481 -21.66 5.77 6.59
N SER A 482 -22.35 6.69 5.91
CA SER A 482 -23.74 6.47 5.47
C SER A 482 -23.86 5.42 4.38
N CYS A 483 -22.84 5.27 3.52
CA CYS A 483 -22.75 4.19 2.54
C CYS A 483 -22.82 2.82 3.25
N CYS A 484 -21.93 2.61 4.22
CA CYS A 484 -21.89 1.38 5.01
C CYS A 484 -23.18 1.19 5.80
N GLU A 485 -23.69 2.23 6.46
CA GLU A 485 -24.92 2.17 7.25
C GLU A 485 -26.11 1.67 6.44
N HIS A 486 -26.33 2.23 5.24
CA HIS A 486 -27.47 1.89 4.39
C HIS A 486 -27.28 0.61 3.58
N SER A 487 -26.03 0.14 3.38
CA SER A 487 -25.73 -1.06 2.60
C SER A 487 -26.36 -2.36 3.14
N HIS A 488 -26.69 -2.38 4.44
CA HIS A 488 -27.34 -3.51 5.10
C HIS A 488 -28.83 -3.65 4.74
N ASP A 489 -29.45 -2.63 4.15
CA ASP A 489 -30.81 -2.68 3.62
C ASP A 489 -30.76 -2.69 2.08
N LYS A 490 -30.33 -3.84 1.51
CA LYS A 490 -30.08 -3.99 0.06
C LYS A 490 -31.21 -3.47 -0.84
N PRO A 491 -32.51 -3.75 -0.57
CA PRO A 491 -33.59 -3.27 -1.45
C PRO A 491 -33.71 -1.74 -1.54
N THR A 492 -33.31 -1.01 -0.49
CA THR A 492 -33.48 0.45 -0.43
C THR A 492 -32.16 1.21 -0.35
N PHE A 493 -31.03 0.50 -0.31
CA PHE A 493 -29.69 1.03 -0.09
C PHE A 493 -29.40 2.26 -0.96
N ILE A 494 -29.44 2.12 -2.30
CA ILE A 494 -29.07 3.22 -3.21
C ILE A 494 -29.97 4.43 -3.01
N ASN A 495 -31.26 4.24 -2.80
CA ASN A 495 -32.20 5.35 -2.61
C ASN A 495 -31.95 6.07 -1.29
N LYS A 496 -31.77 5.33 -0.18
CA LYS A 496 -31.48 5.91 1.14
C LYS A 496 -30.13 6.64 1.15
N TRP A 497 -29.12 6.03 0.54
CA TRP A 497 -27.80 6.63 0.46
C TRP A 497 -27.78 7.87 -0.42
N ARG A 498 -28.52 7.87 -1.54
CA ARG A 498 -28.71 9.04 -2.40
C ARG A 498 -29.31 10.21 -1.64
N VAL A 499 -30.44 9.99 -0.94
CA VAL A 499 -31.10 11.04 -0.14
C VAL A 499 -30.16 11.59 0.94
N THR A 500 -29.44 10.71 1.64
CA THR A 500 -28.46 11.13 2.66
C THR A 500 -27.31 11.93 2.04
N SER A 501 -26.84 11.52 0.87
CA SER A 501 -25.75 12.19 0.15
C SER A 501 -26.16 13.56 -0.40
N GLU A 502 -27.40 13.71 -0.88
CA GLU A 502 -27.97 14.98 -1.31
C GLU A 502 -27.99 16.00 -0.17
N ASP A 503 -28.33 15.55 1.04
CA ASP A 503 -28.29 16.38 2.26
C ASP A 503 -26.85 16.76 2.62
N ILE A 504 -25.95 15.77 2.71
CA ILE A 504 -24.53 15.97 3.05
C ILE A 504 -23.87 17.01 2.11
N TYR A 505 -24.10 16.89 0.80
CA TYR A 505 -23.45 17.76 -0.18
C TYR A 505 -24.29 18.95 -0.63
N GLY A 506 -25.50 19.12 -0.07
CA GLY A 506 -26.44 20.19 -0.44
C GLY A 506 -26.85 20.19 -1.91
N VAL A 507 -26.90 19.02 -2.56
CA VAL A 507 -27.23 18.90 -3.99
C VAL A 507 -28.74 18.85 -4.17
N LYS A 508 -29.29 19.79 -4.95
CA LYS A 508 -30.72 19.87 -5.26
C LYS A 508 -30.96 19.84 -6.77
N GLY A 509 -31.93 19.04 -7.22
CA GLY A 509 -32.35 18.98 -8.63
C GLY A 509 -31.34 18.35 -9.58
N ALA A 510 -30.32 17.67 -9.06
CA ALA A 510 -29.33 16.93 -9.82
C ALA A 510 -29.01 15.60 -9.12
N ASP A 511 -28.52 14.63 -9.87
CA ASP A 511 -28.04 13.37 -9.32
C ASP A 511 -26.73 13.61 -8.54
N VAL A 512 -26.79 13.47 -7.21
CA VAL A 512 -25.63 13.64 -6.33
C VAL A 512 -24.46 12.72 -6.68
N PHE A 513 -24.70 11.47 -7.08
CA PHE A 513 -23.63 10.54 -7.42
C PHE A 513 -22.92 10.96 -8.71
N ASN A 514 -23.65 11.47 -9.70
CA ASN A 514 -23.04 12.05 -10.90
C ASN A 514 -22.20 13.30 -10.58
N VAL A 515 -22.66 14.15 -9.66
CA VAL A 515 -21.90 15.33 -9.21
C VAL A 515 -20.60 14.91 -8.53
N ILE A 516 -20.66 13.94 -7.63
CA ILE A 516 -19.51 13.40 -6.90
C ILE A 516 -18.54 12.73 -7.87
N ASP A 517 -19.02 11.86 -8.77
CA ASP A 517 -18.17 11.20 -9.77
C ASP A 517 -17.47 12.21 -10.69
N LYS A 518 -18.14 13.30 -11.06
CA LYS A 518 -17.52 14.36 -11.86
C LYS A 518 -16.35 15.03 -11.10
N ARG A 519 -16.55 15.35 -9.81
CA ARG A 519 -15.48 15.93 -8.97
C ARG A 519 -14.31 14.98 -8.80
N TRP A 520 -14.58 13.68 -8.60
CA TRP A 520 -13.54 12.65 -8.58
C TRP A 520 -12.78 12.59 -9.91
N LYS A 521 -13.47 12.58 -11.06
CA LYS A 521 -12.81 12.57 -12.38
C LYS A 521 -11.91 13.77 -12.61
N GLU A 522 -12.33 14.96 -12.17
CA GLU A 522 -11.52 16.19 -12.22
C GLU A 522 -10.25 16.04 -11.39
N PHE A 523 -10.34 15.44 -10.19
CA PHE A 523 -9.18 15.11 -9.36
C PHE A 523 -8.26 14.07 -10.03
N ALA A 524 -8.81 12.93 -10.46
CA ALA A 524 -8.04 11.83 -11.04
C ALA A 524 -7.36 12.21 -12.37
N SER A 525 -7.98 13.10 -13.16
CA SER A 525 -7.40 13.56 -14.44
C SER A 525 -6.31 14.62 -14.25
N GLY A 526 -6.36 15.37 -13.15
CA GLY A 526 -5.40 16.44 -12.86
C GLY A 526 -4.05 15.94 -12.32
N GLY A 527 -3.97 14.67 -11.93
CA GLY A 527 -2.87 14.14 -11.12
C GLY A 527 -2.93 14.66 -9.68
N GLN A 528 -2.24 13.97 -8.76
CA GLN A 528 -2.21 14.37 -7.35
C GLN A 528 -1.52 15.74 -7.14
N ASP A 529 -0.76 16.22 -8.13
CA ASP A 529 0.09 17.42 -8.06
C ASP A 529 -0.64 18.77 -8.24
N LYS A 530 -1.84 18.80 -8.85
CA LYS A 530 -2.45 20.06 -9.33
C LYS A 530 -3.59 20.60 -8.50
N THR A 531 -3.99 19.92 -7.43
CA THR A 531 -5.16 20.36 -6.65
C THR A 531 -4.76 20.53 -5.19
N GLY A 532 -4.59 21.77 -4.76
CA GLY A 532 -4.44 22.12 -3.34
C GLY A 532 -5.64 21.62 -2.52
N ASP A 533 -5.42 21.32 -1.25
CA ASP A 533 -6.45 20.86 -0.31
C ASP A 533 -7.62 21.86 -0.19
N THR A 534 -8.84 21.40 -0.46
CA THR A 534 -10.07 22.18 -0.34
C THR A 534 -10.83 21.90 0.95
N ARG A 535 -10.30 21.11 1.90
CA ARG A 535 -10.84 20.91 3.27
C ARG A 535 -10.93 22.21 4.11
N LYS A 536 -10.67 23.37 3.47
CA LYS A 536 -10.78 24.75 3.95
C LYS A 536 -12.11 25.43 3.58
N ARG A 537 -13.17 24.70 3.22
CA ARG A 537 -14.51 25.28 3.03
C ARG A 537 -15.49 24.77 4.05
#